data_AF-A0A0M2HC55-F1
#
_entry.id   AF-A0A0M2HC55-F1
#
_cell.length_a   1.000
_cell.length_b   1.000
_cell.length_c   1.000
_cell.angle_alpha   90.00
_cell.angle_beta   90.00
_cell.angle_gamma   90.00
#
_symmetry.space_group_name_H-M   'P 1'
#
loop_
_entity.id
_entity.type
_entity.pdbx_description
1 polymer ?
#
loop_
_entity_poly.entity_id
_entity_poly.type
_entity_poly.pdbx_seq_one_letter_code
_entity_poly.pdbx_strand_id
1 'polypeptide(L)'
;MDASVVDQGWLPEPITTDREVYIRAALKAAATFDTTKGTREEWLDYLDTWFTPDTRYRSEADQQTSVDDAQVELRTGVVLPQEEWDSLASEDGRVVATTTGDVVYVPVTDDRSGDMSIGTSDVTLTFTRSDGSGGETSYEEQVRVSVQVLCGPGSVATPDSAQRAGDCKVVRYFTEPLEP
;
A
#
# COMPACT_ATOMS: atom_id res chain seq x y z
N MET A 1 -0.26 -14.19 6.50
CA MET A 1 -0.33 -13.72 5.11
C MET A 1 -1.53 -14.42 4.51
N ASP A 2 -2.48 -13.69 3.95
CA ASP A 2 -3.51 -14.32 3.12
C ASP A 2 -2.92 -14.54 1.73
N ALA A 3 -2.52 -15.76 1.43
CA ALA A 3 -1.87 -16.07 0.15
C ALA A 3 -2.86 -16.12 -1.03
N SER A 4 -4.17 -16.11 -0.77
CA SER A 4 -5.18 -16.26 -1.82
C SER A 4 -5.25 -15.07 -2.77
N VAL A 5 -4.85 -13.88 -2.34
CA VAL A 5 -4.84 -12.66 -3.18
C VAL A 5 -3.77 -12.68 -4.28
N VAL A 6 -2.81 -13.61 -4.20
CA VAL A 6 -1.83 -13.83 -5.27
C VAL A 6 -2.52 -14.35 -6.54
N ASP A 7 -3.57 -15.16 -6.38
CA ASP A 7 -4.37 -15.66 -7.51
C ASP A 7 -5.18 -14.52 -8.16
N GLN A 8 -5.44 -13.44 -7.43
CA GLN A 8 -6.04 -12.18 -7.91
C GLN A 8 -5.01 -11.21 -8.51
N GLY A 9 -3.72 -11.57 -8.52
CA GLY A 9 -2.65 -10.76 -9.10
C GLY A 9 -2.14 -9.64 -8.19
N TRP A 10 -2.40 -9.71 -6.88
CA TRP A 10 -1.99 -8.68 -5.91
C TRP A 10 -0.90 -9.20 -4.97
N LEU A 11 -0.33 -8.28 -4.19
CA LEU A 11 0.61 -8.63 -3.13
C LEU A 11 -0.09 -8.83 -1.79
N PRO A 12 0.20 -9.92 -1.08
CA PRO A 12 -0.44 -10.21 0.19
C PRO A 12 0.16 -9.41 1.35
N GLU A 13 -0.68 -9.01 2.30
CA GLU A 13 -0.26 -8.30 3.51
C GLU A 13 0.70 -9.16 4.35
N PRO A 14 1.92 -8.68 4.63
CA PRO A 14 2.82 -9.39 5.50
C PRO A 14 2.31 -9.33 6.94
N ILE A 15 2.46 -10.46 7.65
CA ILE A 15 2.20 -10.53 9.09
C ILE A 15 3.56 -10.46 9.78
N THR A 16 3.92 -9.27 10.26
CA THR A 16 5.24 -8.99 10.82
C THR A 16 5.18 -7.84 11.79
N THR A 17 6.12 -7.84 12.75
CA THR A 17 6.40 -6.72 13.66
C THR A 17 7.63 -5.91 13.21
N ASP A 18 8.31 -6.35 12.14
CA ASP A 18 9.43 -5.64 11.54
C ASP A 18 8.93 -4.50 10.65
N ARG A 19 9.17 -3.27 11.11
CA ARG A 19 8.73 -2.04 10.42
C ARG A 19 9.31 -1.90 9.02
N GLU A 20 10.57 -2.27 8.80
CA GLU A 20 11.20 -2.08 7.48
C GLU A 20 10.61 -3.06 6.49
N VAL A 21 10.46 -4.32 6.91
CA VAL A 21 9.82 -5.36 6.09
C VAL A 21 8.40 -4.94 5.71
N TYR A 22 7.62 -4.43 6.67
CA TYR A 22 6.25 -4.00 6.42
C TYR A 22 6.17 -2.76 5.51
N ILE A 23 6.97 -1.73 5.77
CA ILE A 23 7.01 -0.51 4.94
C ILE A 23 7.33 -0.86 3.48
N ARG A 24 8.36 -1.67 3.24
CA ARG A 24 8.73 -2.07 1.87
C ARG A 24 7.61 -2.85 1.19
N ALA A 25 6.89 -3.70 1.92
CA ALA A 25 5.76 -4.43 1.36
C ALA A 25 4.57 -3.51 1.03
N ALA A 26 4.22 -2.59 1.93
CA ALA A 26 3.14 -1.61 1.71
C ALA A 26 3.41 -0.74 0.48
N LEU A 27 4.63 -0.22 0.35
CA LEU A 27 5.04 0.57 -0.82
C LEU A 27 4.93 -0.20 -2.14
N LYS A 28 5.22 -1.51 -2.14
CA LYS A 28 5.06 -2.35 -3.33
C LYS A 28 3.59 -2.69 -3.61
N ALA A 29 2.83 -3.00 -2.58
CA ALA A 29 1.43 -3.44 -2.70
C ALA A 29 0.55 -2.33 -3.29
N ALA A 30 0.81 -1.06 -2.93
CA ALA A 30 0.10 0.10 -3.47
C ALA A 30 0.23 0.30 -4.98
N ALA A 31 1.12 -0.43 -5.67
CA ALA A 31 1.31 -0.32 -7.11
C ALA A 31 1.48 -1.67 -7.84
N THR A 32 1.30 -2.81 -7.15
CA THR A 32 1.41 -4.13 -7.78
C THR A 32 0.02 -4.73 -7.99
N PHE A 33 -0.35 -4.93 -9.25
CA PHE A 33 -1.63 -5.51 -9.65
C PHE A 33 -1.55 -6.10 -11.06
N ASP A 34 -2.51 -6.97 -11.36
CA ASP A 34 -2.74 -7.56 -12.69
C ASP A 34 -4.20 -7.33 -13.07
N THR A 35 -4.45 -6.51 -14.08
CA THR A 35 -5.82 -6.10 -14.45
C THR A 35 -6.63 -7.25 -15.05
N THR A 36 -5.98 -8.37 -15.41
CA THR A 36 -6.64 -9.56 -15.98
C THR A 36 -7.25 -10.46 -14.90
N LYS A 37 -6.93 -10.23 -13.62
CA LYS A 37 -7.26 -11.12 -12.50
C LYS A 37 -8.22 -10.52 -11.48
N GLY A 38 -8.43 -9.21 -11.52
CA GLY A 38 -9.34 -8.51 -10.62
C GLY A 38 -9.60 -7.09 -11.11
N THR A 39 -10.64 -6.48 -10.57
CA THR A 39 -10.98 -5.07 -10.84
C THR A 39 -10.20 -4.12 -9.94
N ARG A 40 -10.16 -2.84 -10.31
CA ARG A 40 -9.56 -1.79 -9.47
C ARG A 40 -10.27 -1.66 -8.13
N GLU A 41 -11.60 -1.78 -8.12
CA GLU A 41 -12.41 -1.67 -6.92
C GLU A 41 -12.11 -2.81 -5.94
N GLU A 42 -12.07 -4.06 -6.42
CA GLU A 42 -11.73 -5.20 -5.57
C GLU A 42 -10.29 -5.11 -5.00
N TRP A 43 -9.34 -4.61 -5.81
CA TRP A 43 -7.96 -4.37 -5.35
C TRP A 43 -7.90 -3.27 -4.29
N LEU A 44 -8.67 -2.20 -4.45
CA LEU A 44 -8.76 -1.11 -3.48
C LEU A 44 -9.43 -1.56 -2.18
N ASP A 45 -10.55 -2.27 -2.27
CA ASP A 45 -11.23 -2.85 -1.11
C ASP A 45 -10.28 -3.77 -0.33
N TYR A 46 -9.43 -4.51 -1.05
CA TYR A 46 -8.37 -5.30 -0.43
C TYR A 46 -7.33 -4.43 0.28
N LEU A 47 -6.78 -3.39 -0.37
CA LEU A 47 -5.83 -2.47 0.25
C LEU A 47 -6.42 -1.71 1.44
N ASP A 48 -7.71 -1.42 1.44
CA ASP A 48 -8.41 -0.76 2.54
C ASP A 48 -8.34 -1.58 3.83
N THR A 49 -8.27 -2.91 3.72
CA THR A 49 -8.09 -3.78 4.89
C THR A 49 -6.72 -3.62 5.57
N TRP A 50 -5.73 -3.03 4.90
CA TRP A 50 -4.40 -2.79 5.46
C TRP A 50 -4.39 -1.63 6.45
N PHE A 51 -5.42 -0.79 6.44
CA PHE A 51 -5.47 0.42 7.25
C PHE A 51 -5.84 0.11 8.70
N THR A 52 -5.20 0.85 9.61
CA THR A 52 -5.52 0.90 11.03
C THR A 52 -5.70 2.36 11.44
N PRO A 53 -6.51 2.65 12.47
CA PRO A 53 -6.64 4.01 12.96
C PRO A 53 -5.32 4.61 13.48
N ASP A 54 -5.15 5.92 13.31
CA ASP A 54 -4.05 6.66 13.92
C ASP A 54 -4.30 6.81 15.43
N THR A 55 -3.43 6.19 16.22
CA THR A 55 -3.56 6.12 17.69
C THR A 55 -3.31 7.44 18.40
N ARG A 56 -2.94 8.51 17.69
CA ARG A 56 -2.87 9.87 18.26
C ARG A 56 -4.26 10.46 18.48
N TYR A 57 -5.27 10.03 17.72
CA TYR A 57 -6.66 10.42 17.95
C TYR A 57 -7.24 9.67 19.14
N ARG A 58 -8.00 10.40 19.97
CA ARG A 58 -8.53 9.88 21.24
C ARG A 58 -9.95 9.35 21.15
N SER A 59 -10.73 9.81 20.18
CA SER A 59 -12.11 9.37 20.00
C SER A 59 -12.17 8.37 18.86
N GLU A 60 -13.05 7.36 19.00
CA GLU A 60 -13.29 6.37 17.95
C GLU A 60 -13.81 7.02 16.66
N ALA A 61 -14.57 8.12 16.78
CA ALA A 61 -15.07 8.87 15.64
C ALA A 61 -13.93 9.52 14.84
N ASP A 62 -12.99 10.21 15.51
CA ASP A 62 -11.83 10.83 14.85
C ASP A 62 -10.90 9.77 14.27
N GLN A 63 -10.75 8.64 14.97
CA GLN A 63 -10.01 7.47 14.49
C GLN A 63 -10.59 6.92 13.19
N GLN A 64 -11.91 6.73 13.12
CA GLN A 64 -12.56 6.26 11.91
C GLN A 64 -12.43 7.29 10.77
N THR A 65 -12.68 8.57 11.04
CA THR A 65 -12.48 9.64 10.04
C THR A 65 -11.05 9.64 9.50
N SER A 66 -10.05 9.42 10.36
CA SER A 66 -8.65 9.36 9.90
C SER A 66 -8.38 8.19 8.96
N VAL A 67 -9.04 7.04 9.15
CA VAL A 67 -8.95 5.90 8.23
C VAL A 67 -9.65 6.23 6.92
N ASP A 68 -10.88 6.74 6.97
CA ASP A 68 -11.66 7.07 5.78
C ASP A 68 -10.90 8.08 4.90
N ASP A 69 -10.37 9.15 5.51
CA ASP A 69 -9.57 10.17 4.81
C ASP A 69 -8.29 9.57 4.20
N ALA A 70 -7.59 8.69 4.94
CA ALA A 70 -6.37 8.05 4.47
C ALA A 70 -6.62 7.09 3.29
N GLN A 71 -7.75 6.38 3.30
CA GLN A 71 -8.15 5.55 2.18
C GLN A 71 -8.57 6.40 0.97
N VAL A 72 -9.22 7.56 1.17
CA VAL A 72 -9.49 8.50 0.06
C VAL A 72 -8.19 9.00 -0.56
N GLU A 73 -7.22 9.40 0.26
CA GLU A 73 -5.90 9.85 -0.20
C GLU A 73 -5.16 8.78 -1.02
N LEU A 74 -5.19 7.52 -0.56
CA LEU A 74 -4.65 6.39 -1.31
C LEU A 74 -5.26 6.33 -2.72
N ARG A 75 -6.59 6.35 -2.80
CA ARG A 75 -7.37 6.16 -4.04
C ARG A 75 -7.20 7.29 -5.06
N THR A 76 -6.95 8.51 -4.60
CA THR A 76 -6.92 9.71 -5.46
C THR A 76 -5.51 10.18 -5.77
N GLY A 77 -4.54 9.89 -4.90
CA GLY A 77 -3.22 10.51 -4.95
C GLY A 77 -2.03 9.57 -4.99
N VAL A 78 -2.21 8.27 -4.69
CA VAL A 78 -1.08 7.33 -4.56
C VAL A 78 -1.21 6.15 -5.51
N VAL A 79 -2.38 5.54 -5.62
CA VAL A 79 -2.62 4.48 -6.60
C VAL A 79 -2.93 5.06 -7.98
N LEU A 80 -2.78 4.21 -8.99
CA LEU A 80 -3.12 4.53 -10.36
C LEU A 80 -4.59 5.02 -10.49
N PRO A 81 -4.85 6.13 -11.21
CA PRO A 81 -6.21 6.60 -11.51
C PRO A 81 -7.03 5.58 -12.31
N GLN A 82 -8.37 5.68 -12.24
CA GLN A 82 -9.29 4.78 -12.95
C GLN A 82 -9.05 4.76 -14.47
N GLU A 83 -8.85 5.93 -15.09
CA GLU A 83 -8.65 6.02 -16.54
C GLU A 83 -7.39 5.30 -17.01
N GLU A 84 -6.31 5.37 -16.22
CA GLU A 84 -5.06 4.67 -16.50
C GLU A 84 -5.19 3.17 -16.24
N TRP A 85 -5.93 2.77 -15.20
CA TRP A 85 -6.27 1.36 -14.98
C TRP A 85 -7.05 0.79 -16.17
N ASP A 86 -8.08 1.48 -16.65
CA ASP A 86 -8.90 1.03 -17.78
C ASP A 86 -8.07 0.95 -19.06
N SER A 87 -7.13 1.89 -19.25
CA SER A 87 -6.16 1.82 -20.34
C SER A 87 -5.30 0.55 -20.25
N LEU A 88 -4.75 0.24 -19.08
CA LEU A 88 -3.97 -1.00 -18.88
C LEU A 88 -4.84 -2.23 -19.10
N ALA A 89 -6.06 -2.25 -18.56
CA ALA A 89 -6.98 -3.38 -18.67
C ALA A 89 -7.37 -3.68 -20.12
N SER A 90 -7.48 -2.65 -20.97
CA SER A 90 -7.75 -2.83 -22.40
C SER A 90 -6.62 -3.52 -23.17
N GLU A 91 -5.42 -3.57 -22.59
CA GLU A 91 -4.19 -4.13 -23.16
C GLU A 91 -3.64 -5.29 -22.30
N ASP A 92 -4.50 -5.98 -21.54
CA ASP A 92 -4.12 -7.08 -20.63
C ASP A 92 -2.95 -6.70 -19.70
N GLY A 93 -2.98 -5.47 -19.20
CA GLY A 93 -1.88 -4.83 -18.52
C GLY A 93 -1.65 -5.31 -17.09
N ARG A 94 -0.40 -5.19 -16.64
CA ARG A 94 -0.03 -5.44 -15.24
C ARG A 94 1.10 -4.53 -14.81
N VAL A 95 1.18 -4.29 -13.51
CA VAL A 95 2.25 -3.51 -12.90
C VAL A 95 2.89 -4.33 -11.80
N VAL A 96 4.22 -4.42 -11.83
CA VAL A 96 5.01 -5.00 -10.75
C VAL A 96 5.86 -3.91 -10.13
N ALA A 97 5.66 -3.66 -8.83
CA ALA A 97 6.42 -2.67 -8.10
C ALA A 97 7.55 -3.31 -7.30
N THR A 98 8.74 -2.73 -7.38
CA THR A 98 9.91 -3.15 -6.60
C THR A 98 10.52 -1.94 -5.90
N THR A 99 10.60 -2.00 -4.57
CA THR A 99 11.42 -1.06 -3.78
C THR A 99 12.90 -1.27 -4.13
N THR A 100 13.55 -0.25 -4.68
CA THR A 100 14.95 -0.32 -5.16
C THR A 100 15.92 0.50 -4.31
N GLY A 101 15.40 1.42 -3.47
CA GLY A 101 16.19 2.23 -2.55
C GLY A 101 16.17 1.75 -1.08
N ASP A 102 16.96 2.42 -0.25
CA ASP A 102 16.87 2.33 1.20
C ASP A 102 15.62 3.05 1.71
N VAL A 103 15.06 2.57 2.81
CA VAL A 103 13.96 3.26 3.49
C VAL A 103 14.55 4.40 4.32
N VAL A 104 14.22 5.64 3.94
CA VAL A 104 14.52 6.84 4.70
C VAL A 104 13.41 7.07 5.71
N TYR A 105 13.78 7.29 6.97
CA TYR A 105 12.80 7.46 8.06
C TYR A 105 12.65 8.93 8.45
N VAL A 106 11.39 9.35 8.64
CA VAL A 106 11.03 10.66 9.20
C VAL A 106 10.32 10.43 10.54
N PRO A 107 10.62 11.21 11.59
CA PRO A 107 9.95 11.06 12.88
C PRO A 107 8.46 11.37 12.78
N VAL A 108 7.64 10.57 13.46
CA VAL A 108 6.21 10.85 13.63
C VAL A 108 6.06 11.81 14.81
N THR A 109 5.68 13.05 14.53
CA THR A 109 5.44 14.05 15.59
C THR A 109 4.26 13.64 16.46
N ASP A 110 4.37 13.91 17.76
CA ASP A 110 3.35 13.61 18.76
C ASP A 110 2.98 12.12 18.93
N ASP A 111 3.79 11.21 18.38
CA ASP A 111 3.71 9.78 18.73
C ASP A 111 4.30 9.53 20.12
N ARG A 112 3.41 9.29 21.09
CA ARG A 112 3.81 9.01 22.48
C ARG A 112 4.19 7.56 22.72
N SER A 113 3.72 6.62 21.90
CA SER A 113 4.02 5.21 22.09
C SER A 113 5.35 4.83 21.45
N GLY A 114 5.74 5.53 20.38
CA GLY A 114 6.93 5.23 19.59
C GLY A 114 6.74 4.03 18.66
N ASP A 115 5.49 3.59 18.49
CA ASP A 115 5.12 2.44 17.66
C ASP A 115 4.86 2.85 16.20
N MET A 116 4.79 4.15 15.90
CA MET A 116 4.62 4.64 14.54
C MET A 116 5.93 4.97 13.86
N SER A 117 5.96 4.80 12.54
CA SER A 117 7.11 5.16 11.71
C SER A 117 6.63 5.64 10.35
N ILE A 118 7.28 6.68 9.82
CA ILE A 118 7.13 7.08 8.41
C ILE A 118 8.38 6.61 7.69
N GLY A 119 8.19 5.83 6.62
CA GLY A 119 9.27 5.41 5.73
C GLY A 119 9.01 5.88 4.31
N THR A 120 10.06 6.38 3.67
CA THR A 120 10.07 6.84 2.28
C THR A 120 11.07 6.02 1.50
N SER A 121 10.72 5.56 0.30
CA SER A 121 11.66 4.90 -0.59
C SER A 121 11.32 5.13 -2.06
N ASP A 122 12.32 4.99 -2.91
CA ASP A 122 12.14 4.84 -4.34
C ASP A 122 11.55 3.46 -4.66
N VAL A 123 10.58 3.45 -5.56
CA VAL A 123 9.86 2.28 -6.06
C VAL A 123 9.92 2.32 -7.58
N THR A 124 10.45 1.26 -8.18
CA THR A 124 10.43 1.04 -9.62
C THR A 124 9.14 0.31 -9.97
N LEU A 125 8.34 0.90 -10.85
CA LEU A 125 7.11 0.35 -11.40
C LEU A 125 7.42 -0.20 -12.79
N THR A 126 7.32 -1.51 -12.97
CA THR A 126 7.42 -2.13 -14.29
C THR A 126 6.03 -2.36 -14.84
N PHE A 127 5.65 -1.57 -15.84
CA PHE A 127 4.41 -1.75 -16.58
C PHE A 127 4.64 -2.76 -17.69
N THR A 128 3.69 -3.68 -17.87
CA THR A 128 3.66 -4.59 -19.02
C THR A 128 2.30 -4.55 -19.68
N ARG A 129 2.27 -4.47 -21.01
CA ARG A 129 1.06 -4.39 -21.85
C ARG A 129 1.18 -5.37 -23.03
N SER A 130 0.08 -6.01 -23.40
CA SER A 130 -0.05 -6.82 -24.61
C SER A 130 -0.07 -5.93 -25.85
N ASP A 131 0.58 -6.37 -26.92
CA ASP A 131 0.51 -5.71 -28.23
C ASP A 131 -0.66 -6.20 -29.11
N GLY A 132 -1.50 -7.08 -28.58
CA GLY A 132 -2.65 -7.67 -29.28
C GLY A 132 -2.29 -8.70 -30.36
N SER A 133 -1.00 -8.95 -30.61
CA SER A 133 -0.47 -9.94 -31.57
C SER A 133 0.21 -11.13 -30.88
N GLY A 134 0.11 -11.20 -29.55
CA GLY A 134 0.75 -12.21 -28.72
C GLY A 134 2.15 -11.83 -28.21
N GLY A 135 2.59 -10.59 -28.47
CA GLY A 135 3.78 -10.00 -27.85
C GLY A 135 3.43 -9.11 -26.67
N GLU A 136 4.44 -8.78 -25.87
CA GLU A 136 4.33 -7.85 -24.76
C GLU A 136 5.37 -6.74 -24.89
N THR A 137 5.01 -5.54 -24.42
CA THR A 137 5.94 -4.43 -24.24
C THR A 137 5.97 -4.04 -22.78
N SER A 138 7.17 -3.66 -22.30
CA SER A 138 7.36 -3.23 -20.93
C SER A 138 8.17 -1.95 -20.86
N TYR A 139 7.85 -1.12 -19.87
CA TYR A 139 8.62 0.07 -19.53
C TYR A 139 8.64 0.26 -18.02
N GLU A 140 9.63 1.00 -17.54
CA GLU A 140 9.82 1.27 -16.12
C GLU A 140 9.60 2.75 -15.83
N GLU A 141 8.94 3.00 -14.70
CA GLU A 141 8.85 4.32 -14.09
C GLU A 141 9.40 4.25 -12.66
N GLN A 142 9.89 5.38 -12.16
CA GLN A 142 10.36 5.48 -10.79
C GLN A 142 9.50 6.51 -10.07
N VAL A 143 8.95 6.09 -8.94
CA VAL A 143 8.19 6.95 -8.03
C VAL A 143 8.82 6.90 -6.66
N ARG A 144 8.60 7.97 -5.88
CA ARG A 144 9.05 8.04 -4.50
C ARG A 144 7.84 8.23 -3.61
N VAL A 145 7.62 7.27 -2.72
CA VAL A 145 6.39 7.18 -1.94
C VAL A 145 6.73 7.05 -0.47
N SER A 146 5.95 7.73 0.37
CA SER A 146 6.01 7.60 1.82
C SER A 146 4.79 6.88 2.35
N VAL A 147 4.99 6.07 3.39
CA VAL A 147 3.92 5.41 4.13
C VAL A 147 4.18 5.57 5.63
N GLN A 148 3.13 5.88 6.37
CA GLN A 148 3.11 5.84 7.83
C GLN A 148 2.53 4.49 8.26
N VAL A 149 3.22 3.80 9.16
CA VAL A 149 2.82 2.50 9.69
C VAL A 149 2.75 2.54 11.21
N LEU A 150 1.92 1.68 11.80
CA LEU A 150 1.82 1.44 13.24
C LEU A 150 2.19 -0.01 13.53
N CYS A 151 3.28 -0.23 14.26
CA CYS A 151 3.81 -1.54 14.64
C CYS A 151 3.79 -1.69 16.16
N GLY A 152 2.58 -1.82 16.73
CA GLY A 152 2.38 -1.83 18.18
C GLY A 152 0.99 -2.33 18.55
N PRO A 153 0.68 -2.45 19.86
CA PRO A 153 -0.56 -3.06 20.35
C PRO A 153 -1.83 -2.30 19.94
N GLY A 154 -1.70 -1.06 19.47
CA GLY A 154 -2.81 -0.27 18.92
C GLY A 154 -3.18 -0.61 17.48
N SER A 155 -2.43 -1.48 16.79
CA SER A 155 -2.77 -1.92 15.43
C SER A 155 -3.98 -2.85 15.44
N VAL A 156 -4.89 -2.62 14.50
CA VAL A 156 -6.11 -3.43 14.33
C VAL A 156 -5.82 -4.51 13.28
N ALA A 157 -5.89 -5.78 13.70
CA ALA A 157 -5.71 -6.91 12.79
C ALA A 157 -6.81 -6.97 11.74
N THR A 158 -6.45 -7.29 10.50
CA THR A 158 -7.41 -7.57 9.42
C THR A 158 -8.35 -8.70 9.87
N PRO A 159 -9.68 -8.53 9.79
CA PRO A 159 -10.64 -9.57 10.11
C PRO A 159 -10.34 -10.87 9.37
N ASP A 160 -10.61 -12.01 10.01
CA ASP A 160 -10.43 -13.36 9.45
C ASP A 160 -9.00 -13.69 8.98
N SER A 161 -8.01 -12.89 9.37
CA SER A 161 -6.59 -13.14 9.10
C SER A 161 -5.87 -13.77 10.30
N ALA A 162 -4.63 -14.21 10.07
CA ALA A 162 -3.75 -14.67 11.15
C ALA A 162 -3.03 -13.53 11.89
N GLN A 163 -3.33 -12.26 11.58
CA GLN A 163 -2.72 -11.11 12.24
C GLN A 163 -3.10 -11.05 13.71
N ARG A 164 -2.22 -10.44 14.49
CA ARG A 164 -2.35 -10.26 15.93
C ARG A 164 -2.04 -8.81 16.28
N ALA A 165 -2.51 -8.37 17.45
CA ALA A 165 -2.11 -7.09 17.99
C ALA A 165 -0.57 -6.99 18.07
N GLY A 166 -0.02 -5.89 17.57
CA GLY A 166 1.43 -5.70 17.45
C GLY A 166 1.97 -5.91 16.04
N ASP A 167 1.30 -6.69 15.19
CA ASP A 167 1.66 -6.75 13.77
C ASP A 167 1.47 -5.37 13.14
N CYS A 168 2.39 -4.99 12.27
CA CYS A 168 2.38 -3.70 11.60
C CYS A 168 1.13 -3.54 10.73
N LYS A 169 0.60 -2.31 10.67
CA LYS A 169 -0.52 -1.90 9.83
C LYS A 169 -0.25 -0.54 9.19
N VAL A 170 -0.87 -0.25 8.04
CA VAL A 170 -0.80 1.06 7.40
C VAL A 170 -1.66 2.05 8.18
N VAL A 171 -1.13 3.24 8.46
CA VAL A 171 -1.94 4.36 8.97
C VAL A 171 -2.38 5.24 7.80
N ARG A 172 -1.45 5.61 6.92
CA ARG A 172 -1.72 6.38 5.70
C ARG A 172 -0.54 6.36 4.73
N TYR A 173 -0.83 6.69 3.48
CA TYR A 173 0.17 7.06 2.48
C TYR A 173 0.24 8.59 2.35
N PHE A 174 1.28 9.07 1.67
CA PHE A 174 1.45 10.49 1.38
C PHE A 174 1.57 10.69 -0.13
N THR A 175 0.88 11.70 -0.66
CA THR A 175 0.95 12.15 -2.05
C THR A 175 2.30 12.77 -2.42
N GLU A 176 2.96 13.40 -1.45
CA GLU A 176 4.31 13.93 -1.60
C GLU A 176 5.27 13.19 -0.66
N PRO A 177 6.47 12.79 -1.14
CA PRO A 177 7.43 12.08 -0.30
C PRO A 177 7.94 12.98 0.82
N LEU A 178 8.02 12.42 2.02
CA LEU A 178 8.56 13.08 3.20
C LEU A 178 10.06 12.79 3.32
N GLU A 179 10.85 13.86 3.49
CA GLU A 179 12.30 13.82 3.64
C GLU A 179 12.72 14.48 4.98
N PRO A 180 13.87 14.09 5.57
CA PRO A 180 14.39 14.66 6.82
C PRO A 180 14.79 16.14 6.78
#